data_AF-A0A4S2ABC6-F1
#
_entry.id   AF-A0A4S2ABC6-F1
#
_cell.length_a   1.000
_cell.length_b   1.000
_cell.length_c   1.000
_cell.angle_alpha   90.00
_cell.angle_beta   90.00
_cell.angle_gamma   90.00
#
_symmetry.space_group_name_H-M   'P 1'
#
loop_
_entity.id
_entity.type
_entity.pdbx_description
1 polymer ?
#
loop_
_entity_poly.entity_id
_entity_poly.type
_entity_poly.pdbx_seq_one_letter_code
_entity_poly.pdbx_strand_id
1 'polypeptide(L)'
;MFLCGLPPEQMTALGYRFYSRYVPEDEQPMLIELNRAGFSFYNNIPVNERKDWYISYDFHILNDGRRILVNHKLTPLALTSDGRIWLALCMVSASTHTEAGHIEMHRVGSSDFFEYNLTTRRWDKRQMPVLTDGEKSVLTLSIQGYTMTDIADRICLSPVTIKKYRQRIFEKLDVRNISEAIMAATNNKLL
;
A
#
# COMPACT_ATOMS: atom_id res chain seq x y z
N MET A 1 -8.35 9.33 11.69
CA MET A 1 -8.78 8.70 12.96
C MET A 1 -8.53 7.20 12.81
N PHE A 2 -7.69 6.60 13.66
CA PHE A 2 -7.34 5.18 13.58
C PHE A 2 -8.62 4.32 13.73
N LEU A 3 -8.84 3.35 12.84
CA LEU A 3 -9.90 2.31 12.96
C LEU A 3 -11.29 2.85 13.36
N CYS A 4 -11.80 3.84 12.62
CA CYS A 4 -13.10 4.46 12.86
C CYS A 4 -13.26 5.12 14.26
N GLY A 5 -12.14 5.55 14.86
CA GLY A 5 -12.15 6.22 16.17
C GLY A 5 -12.30 5.29 17.36
N LEU A 6 -12.20 3.98 17.16
CA LEU A 6 -12.30 3.02 18.23
C LEU A 6 -11.03 2.99 19.10
N PRO A 7 -11.15 2.93 20.43
CA PRO A 7 -10.01 2.73 21.31
C PRO A 7 -9.44 1.31 21.15
N PRO A 8 -8.14 1.09 21.43
CA PRO A 8 -7.50 -0.22 21.25
C PRO A 8 -8.22 -1.38 21.94
N GLU A 9 -8.74 -1.17 23.16
CA GLU A 9 -9.46 -2.19 23.92
C GLU A 9 -10.74 -2.66 23.20
N GLN A 10 -11.50 -1.74 22.59
CA GLN A 10 -12.69 -2.09 21.83
C GLN A 10 -12.33 -2.81 20.52
N MET A 11 -11.24 -2.40 19.86
CA MET A 11 -10.74 -3.10 18.68
C MET A 11 -10.36 -4.54 19.01
N THR A 12 -9.64 -4.77 20.11
CA THR A 12 -9.28 -6.11 20.58
C THR A 12 -10.50 -6.95 20.91
N ALA A 13 -11.50 -6.36 21.60
CA ALA A 13 -12.73 -7.05 21.95
C ALA A 13 -13.59 -7.42 20.72
N LEU A 14 -13.61 -6.56 19.69
CA LEU A 14 -14.31 -6.85 18.44
C LEU A 14 -13.62 -7.95 17.63
N GLY A 15 -12.29 -7.95 17.59
CA GLY A 15 -11.52 -8.87 16.75
C GLY A 15 -12.01 -8.84 15.29
N TYR A 16 -12.25 -10.00 14.71
CA TYR A 16 -12.76 -10.11 13.32
C TYR A 16 -14.15 -9.50 13.11
N ARG A 17 -14.96 -9.30 14.16
CA ARG A 17 -16.26 -8.63 14.04
C ARG A 17 -16.14 -7.17 13.63
N PHE A 18 -14.94 -6.58 13.77
CA PHE A 18 -14.66 -5.27 13.20
C PHE A 18 -15.02 -5.23 11.72
N TYR A 19 -14.54 -6.20 10.92
CA TYR A 19 -14.77 -6.19 9.48
C TYR A 19 -16.26 -6.31 9.14
N SER A 20 -17.01 -7.17 9.82
CA SER A 20 -18.45 -7.31 9.57
C SER A 20 -19.26 -6.05 9.92
N ARG A 21 -18.79 -5.21 10.85
CA ARG A 21 -19.50 -4.01 11.31
C ARG A 21 -19.04 -2.74 10.62
N TYR A 22 -17.76 -2.67 10.25
CA TYR A 22 -17.11 -1.45 9.77
C TYR A 22 -16.63 -1.55 8.33
N VAL A 23 -16.92 -2.63 7.60
CA VAL A 23 -16.73 -2.72 6.14
C VAL A 23 -18.11 -2.78 5.47
N PRO A 24 -18.34 -2.05 4.36
CA PRO A 24 -19.57 -2.15 3.58
C PRO A 24 -19.91 -3.61 3.25
N GLU A 25 -21.17 -3.98 3.40
CA GLU A 25 -21.64 -5.36 3.21
C GLU A 25 -21.32 -5.92 1.82
N ASP A 26 -21.34 -5.05 0.80
CA ASP A 26 -20.97 -5.35 -0.59
C ASP A 26 -19.49 -5.71 -0.77
N GLU A 27 -18.60 -5.28 0.13
CA GLU A 27 -17.15 -5.55 0.06
C GLU A 27 -16.69 -6.70 0.98
N GLN A 28 -17.55 -7.17 1.90
CA GLN A 28 -17.17 -8.27 2.80
C GLN A 28 -16.84 -9.58 2.06
N PRO A 29 -17.59 -10.00 1.01
CA PRO A 29 -17.23 -11.18 0.23
C PRO A 29 -15.85 -11.07 -0.44
N MET A 30 -15.48 -9.88 -0.90
CA MET A 30 -14.16 -9.62 -1.47
C MET A 30 -13.05 -9.84 -0.43
N LEU A 31 -13.23 -9.38 0.81
CA LEU A 31 -12.24 -9.59 1.88
C LEU A 31 -12.06 -11.06 2.28
N ILE A 32 -13.13 -11.86 2.17
CA ILE A 32 -13.06 -13.32 2.39
C ILE A 32 -12.25 -13.99 1.27
N GLU A 33 -12.54 -13.66 0.01
CA GLU A 33 -11.81 -14.16 -1.15
C GLU A 33 -10.33 -13.76 -1.09
N LEU A 34 -10.06 -12.50 -0.76
CA LEU A 34 -8.72 -11.97 -0.52
C LEU A 34 -7.98 -12.78 0.55
N ASN A 35 -8.60 -13.04 1.71
CA ASN A 35 -7.96 -13.83 2.77
C ASN A 35 -7.57 -15.22 2.25
N ARG A 36 -8.49 -15.87 1.54
CA ARG A 36 -8.25 -17.19 0.94
C ARG A 36 -7.10 -17.15 -0.08
N ALA A 37 -7.15 -16.22 -1.04
CA ALA A 37 -6.14 -16.09 -2.08
C ALA A 37 -4.77 -15.71 -1.51
N GLY A 38 -4.74 -14.78 -0.54
CA GLY A 38 -3.55 -14.33 0.16
C GLY A 38 -2.88 -15.46 0.95
N PHE A 39 -3.62 -16.22 1.75
CA PHE A 39 -3.07 -17.38 2.45
C PHE A 39 -2.63 -18.49 1.49
N SER A 40 -3.37 -18.71 0.40
CA SER A 40 -2.98 -19.68 -0.63
C SER A 40 -1.65 -19.30 -1.28
N PHE A 41 -1.44 -18.02 -1.62
CA PHE A 41 -0.15 -17.53 -2.11
C PHE A 41 0.94 -17.70 -1.05
N TYR A 42 0.69 -17.21 0.17
CA TYR A 42 1.63 -17.20 1.27
C TYR A 42 2.15 -18.58 1.65
N ASN A 43 1.28 -19.60 1.63
CA ASN A 43 1.67 -20.97 1.96
C ASN A 43 2.66 -21.58 0.96
N ASN A 44 2.72 -21.06 -0.28
CA ASN A 44 3.70 -21.47 -1.28
C ASN A 44 5.07 -20.76 -1.12
N ILE A 45 5.18 -19.76 -0.25
CA ILE A 45 6.44 -19.06 0.02
C ILE A 45 7.33 -19.93 0.94
N PRO A 46 8.63 -20.10 0.63
CA PRO A 46 9.58 -20.77 1.52
C PRO A 46 9.62 -20.13 2.91
N VAL A 47 9.65 -20.96 3.97
CA VAL A 47 9.52 -20.49 5.36
C VAL A 47 10.58 -19.45 5.75
N ASN A 48 11.80 -19.58 5.24
CA ASN A 48 12.89 -18.65 5.47
C ASN A 48 12.68 -17.27 4.81
N GLU A 49 11.84 -17.17 3.78
CA GLU A 49 11.54 -15.91 3.10
C GLU A 49 10.26 -15.25 3.62
N ARG A 50 9.38 -15.99 4.30
CA ARG A 50 8.02 -15.56 4.66
C ARG A 50 7.90 -14.22 5.41
N LYS A 51 8.93 -13.78 6.12
CA LYS A 51 8.95 -12.48 6.83
C LYS A 51 9.33 -11.30 5.93
N ASP A 52 9.89 -11.57 4.76
CA ASP A 52 10.23 -10.57 3.76
C ASP A 52 9.04 -10.22 2.88
N TRP A 53 7.90 -10.89 3.05
CA TRP A 53 6.71 -10.70 2.24
C TRP A 53 5.62 -9.95 3.01
N TYR A 54 4.82 -9.17 2.29
CA TYR A 54 3.62 -8.54 2.84
C TYR A 54 2.52 -8.48 1.79
N ILE A 55 1.28 -8.55 2.25
CA ILE A 55 0.11 -8.29 1.41
C ILE A 55 -0.38 -6.86 1.64
N SER A 56 -0.79 -6.19 0.58
CA SER A 56 -1.33 -4.83 0.55
C SER A 56 -2.65 -4.86 -0.18
N TYR A 57 -3.71 -4.26 0.37
CA TYR A 57 -4.99 -4.22 -0.31
C TYR A 57 -5.89 -3.08 0.12
N ASP A 58 -6.78 -2.69 -0.79
CA ASP A 58 -7.68 -1.56 -0.59
C ASP A 58 -9.13 -1.99 -0.38
N PHE A 59 -9.77 -1.41 0.63
CA PHE A 59 -11.19 -1.58 0.91
C PHE A 59 -11.74 -0.38 1.67
N HIS A 60 -13.06 -0.23 1.67
CA HIS A 60 -13.70 0.85 2.43
C HIS A 60 -13.91 0.45 3.89
N ILE A 61 -13.63 1.39 4.78
CA ILE A 61 -14.15 1.36 6.14
C ILE A 61 -15.31 2.36 6.28
N LEU A 62 -16.27 2.03 7.12
CA LEU A 62 -17.40 2.87 7.49
C LEU A 62 -17.05 3.65 8.75
N ASN A 63 -16.96 4.97 8.64
CA ASN A 63 -16.80 5.86 9.78
C ASN A 63 -18.02 6.78 9.86
N ASP A 64 -18.87 6.58 10.87
CA ASP A 64 -20.17 7.26 11.02
C ASP A 64 -21.02 7.22 9.72
N GLY A 65 -21.05 6.05 9.07
CA GLY A 65 -21.77 5.82 7.82
C GLY A 65 -21.08 6.36 6.56
N ARG A 66 -19.96 7.08 6.68
CA ARG A 66 -19.16 7.53 5.54
C ARG A 66 -18.15 6.46 5.12
N ARG A 67 -18.10 6.15 3.83
CA ARG A 67 -17.08 5.28 3.25
C ARG A 67 -15.75 6.03 3.17
N ILE A 68 -14.70 5.43 3.72
CA ILE A 68 -13.31 5.91 3.61
C ILE A 68 -12.49 4.78 3.01
N LEU A 69 -11.91 5.01 1.83
CA LEU A 69 -11.04 4.03 1.19
C LEU A 69 -9.68 4.01 1.89
N VAL A 70 -9.29 2.85 2.40
CA VAL A 70 -8.02 2.66 3.10
C VAL A 70 -7.17 1.62 2.39
N ASN A 71 -5.85 1.80 2.47
CA ASN A 71 -4.87 0.77 2.15
C ASN A 71 -4.49 0.05 3.44
N HIS A 72 -4.58 -1.27 3.41
CA HIS A 72 -4.29 -2.14 4.54
C HIS A 72 -3.15 -3.09 4.19
N LYS A 73 -2.08 -3.04 4.98
CA LYS A 73 -0.88 -3.86 4.80
C LYS A 73 -0.69 -4.81 5.97
N LEU A 74 -0.50 -6.09 5.67
CA LEU A 74 -0.17 -7.13 6.65
C LEU A 74 1.23 -7.68 6.39
N THR A 75 2.13 -7.46 7.33
CA THR A 75 3.53 -7.92 7.29
C THR A 75 3.80 -8.92 8.42
N PRO A 76 4.17 -10.18 8.16
CA PRO A 76 4.54 -11.13 9.20
C PRO A 76 5.78 -10.65 9.98
N LEU A 77 5.71 -10.68 11.31
CA LEU A 77 6.81 -10.33 12.21
C LEU A 77 7.44 -11.56 12.85
N ALA A 78 6.61 -12.51 13.26
CA ALA A 78 7.05 -13.76 13.87
C ALA A 78 6.25 -14.93 13.33
N LEU A 79 6.90 -16.08 13.24
CA LEU A 79 6.31 -17.33 12.77
C LEU A 79 6.32 -18.35 13.90
N THR A 80 5.37 -19.26 13.88
CA THR A 80 5.42 -20.50 14.68
C THR A 80 6.53 -21.43 14.16
N SER A 81 6.86 -22.47 14.94
CA SER A 81 7.89 -23.45 14.55
C SER A 81 7.58 -24.22 13.26
N ASP A 82 6.29 -24.34 12.89
CA ASP A 82 5.82 -24.93 11.64
C ASP A 82 5.64 -23.90 10.50
N GLY A 83 6.09 -22.66 10.71
CA GLY A 83 6.17 -21.61 9.69
C GLY A 83 4.87 -20.82 9.47
N ARG A 84 3.81 -21.02 10.25
CA ARG A 84 2.58 -20.20 10.18
C ARG A 84 2.82 -18.82 10.79
N ILE A 85 2.05 -17.83 10.35
CA ILE A 85 2.09 -16.48 10.94
C ILE A 85 1.64 -16.57 12.40
N TRP A 86 2.53 -16.16 13.32
CA TRP A 86 2.19 -16.03 14.74
C TRP A 86 1.86 -14.58 15.09
N LEU A 87 2.67 -13.64 14.59
CA LEU A 87 2.47 -12.20 14.78
C LEU A 87 2.62 -11.51 13.44
N ALA A 88 1.76 -10.54 13.16
CA ALA A 88 1.82 -9.68 11.99
C ALA A 88 1.61 -8.22 12.38
N LEU A 89 2.33 -7.32 11.70
CA LEU A 89 2.08 -5.90 11.72
C LEU A 89 0.96 -5.57 10.74
N CYS A 90 -0.08 -4.92 11.25
CA CYS A 90 -1.13 -4.32 10.44
C CYS A 90 -0.89 -2.82 10.34
N MET A 91 -0.73 -2.31 9.13
CA MET A 91 -0.71 -0.88 8.85
C MET A 91 -1.93 -0.48 8.06
N VAL A 92 -2.58 0.62 8.45
CA VAL A 92 -3.74 1.19 7.75
C VAL A 92 -3.42 2.63 7.40
N SER A 93 -3.49 2.97 6.11
CA SER A 93 -3.30 4.32 5.59
C SER A 93 -4.42 4.70 4.63
N ALA A 94 -4.46 5.96 4.20
CA ALA A 94 -5.32 6.35 3.08
C ALA A 94 -4.87 5.62 1.80
N SER A 95 -5.83 5.10 1.04
CA SER A 95 -5.53 4.54 -0.28
C SER A 95 -5.12 5.64 -1.26
N THR A 96 -4.24 5.29 -2.19
CA THR A 96 -3.86 6.10 -3.35
C THR A 96 -4.70 5.79 -4.58
N HIS A 97 -5.54 4.76 -4.53
CA HIS A 97 -6.49 4.40 -5.57
C HIS A 97 -7.85 5.07 -5.31
N THR A 98 -8.75 4.97 -6.29
CA THR A 98 -10.12 5.49 -6.19
C THR A 98 -11.16 4.40 -5.92
N GLU A 99 -10.77 3.13 -5.99
CA GLU A 99 -11.66 1.97 -5.84
C GLU A 99 -11.05 0.91 -4.93
N ALA A 100 -11.90 0.13 -4.28
CA ALA A 100 -11.51 -1.05 -3.51
C ALA A 100 -11.08 -2.20 -4.44
N GLY A 101 -10.43 -3.22 -3.88
CA GLY A 101 -10.10 -4.46 -4.60
C GLY A 101 -8.75 -4.45 -5.32
N HIS A 102 -7.96 -3.39 -5.19
CA HIS A 102 -6.54 -3.41 -5.50
C HIS A 102 -5.85 -4.30 -4.47
N ILE A 103 -5.32 -5.46 -4.87
CA ILE A 103 -4.77 -6.49 -3.98
C ILE A 103 -3.40 -6.89 -4.53
N GLU A 104 -2.38 -6.79 -3.68
CA GLU A 104 -1.01 -7.00 -4.08
C GLU A 104 -0.21 -7.78 -3.04
N MET A 105 0.71 -8.60 -3.51
CA MET A 105 1.67 -9.32 -2.71
C MET A 105 3.08 -8.88 -3.10
N HIS A 106 3.85 -8.44 -2.10
CA HIS A 106 5.15 -7.80 -2.29
C HIS A 106 6.23 -8.52 -1.49
N ARG A 107 7.45 -8.52 -2.01
CA ARG A 107 8.66 -8.92 -1.29
C ARG A 107 9.56 -7.71 -1.07
N VAL A 108 10.02 -7.51 0.15
CA VAL A 108 10.96 -6.46 0.51
C VAL A 108 12.24 -6.59 -0.32
N GLY A 109 12.69 -5.48 -0.90
CA GLY A 109 13.88 -5.42 -1.76
C GLY A 109 13.68 -5.92 -3.19
N SER A 110 12.48 -6.39 -3.55
CA SER A 110 12.12 -6.77 -4.93
C SER A 110 11.36 -5.64 -5.62
N SER A 111 11.68 -5.40 -6.89
CA SER A 111 10.81 -4.58 -7.77
C SER A 111 9.62 -5.38 -8.29
N ASP A 112 9.73 -6.71 -8.32
CA ASP A 112 8.62 -7.56 -8.73
C ASP A 112 7.60 -7.68 -7.60
N PHE A 113 6.33 -7.64 -7.97
CA PHE A 113 5.19 -7.90 -7.09
C PHE A 113 4.12 -8.70 -7.83
N PHE A 114 3.11 -9.17 -7.12
CA PHE A 114 2.00 -9.92 -7.70
C PHE A 114 0.68 -9.21 -7.40
N GLU A 115 -0.10 -8.95 -8.42
CA GLU A 115 -1.42 -8.33 -8.34
C GLU A 115 -2.50 -9.41 -8.46
N TYR A 116 -3.50 -9.42 -7.57
CA TYR A 116 -4.59 -10.38 -7.65
C TYR A 116 -5.75 -9.82 -8.47
N ASN A 117 -6.12 -10.51 -9.54
CA ASN A 117 -7.26 -10.16 -10.35
C ASN A 117 -8.51 -10.87 -9.82
N LEU A 118 -9.45 -10.11 -9.25
CA LEU A 118 -10.70 -10.64 -8.68
C LEU A 118 -11.62 -11.33 -9.71
N THR A 119 -11.54 -10.94 -10.99
CA THR A 119 -12.34 -11.51 -12.07
C THR A 119 -11.79 -12.86 -12.52
N THR A 120 -10.48 -12.94 -12.77
CA THR A 120 -9.83 -14.18 -13.24
C THR A 120 -9.42 -15.12 -12.12
N ARG A 121 -9.38 -14.62 -10.87
CA ARG A 121 -8.91 -15.28 -9.65
C ARG A 121 -7.47 -15.79 -9.76
N ARG A 122 -6.60 -14.93 -10.29
CA ARG A 122 -5.17 -15.24 -10.50
C ARG A 122 -4.28 -14.12 -10.02
N TRP A 123 -3.07 -14.52 -9.64
CA TRP A 123 -1.97 -13.61 -9.33
C TRP A 123 -1.17 -13.34 -10.61
N ASP A 124 -1.20 -12.10 -11.07
CA ASP A 124 -0.46 -11.63 -12.23
C ASP A 124 0.83 -10.97 -11.75
N LYS A 125 1.97 -11.39 -12.28
CA LYS A 125 3.26 -10.79 -11.95
C LYS A 125 3.35 -9.39 -12.57
N ARG A 126 3.74 -8.41 -11.75
CA ARG A 126 3.93 -7.01 -12.11
C ARG A 126 5.30 -6.53 -11.65
N GLN A 127 5.69 -5.35 -12.10
CA GLN A 127 6.94 -4.70 -11.72
C GLN A 127 6.65 -3.27 -11.26
N MET A 128 7.22 -2.90 -10.11
CA MET A 128 7.13 -1.57 -9.56
C MET A 128 7.78 -0.55 -10.50
N PRO A 129 7.23 0.67 -10.60
CA PRO A 129 7.85 1.74 -11.36
C PRO A 129 9.20 2.13 -10.75
N VAL A 130 10.22 2.26 -11.60
CA VAL A 130 11.57 2.64 -11.18
C VAL A 130 11.75 4.15 -11.33
N LEU A 131 11.95 4.83 -10.20
CA LEU A 131 12.35 6.23 -10.15
C LEU A 131 13.89 6.35 -10.23
N THR A 132 14.35 7.27 -11.08
CA THR A 132 15.76 7.67 -11.15
C THR A 132 16.18 8.46 -9.91
N ASP A 133 17.47 8.59 -9.64
CA ASP A 133 17.96 9.36 -8.48
C ASP A 133 17.54 10.84 -8.52
N GLY A 134 17.46 11.42 -9.70
CA GLY A 134 16.92 12.78 -9.89
C GLY A 134 15.42 12.86 -9.56
N GLU A 135 14.63 11.89 -10.00
CA GLU A 135 13.20 11.81 -9.68
C GLU A 135 12.96 11.58 -8.18
N LYS A 136 13.75 10.69 -7.54
CA LYS A 136 13.74 10.48 -6.09
C LYS A 136 14.09 11.75 -5.33
N SER A 137 15.13 12.47 -5.75
CA SER A 137 15.56 13.72 -5.12
C SER A 137 14.46 14.79 -5.16
N VAL A 138 13.80 14.96 -6.32
CA VAL A 138 12.68 15.88 -6.48
C VAL A 138 11.52 15.48 -5.56
N LEU A 139 11.20 14.20 -5.47
CA LEU A 139 10.11 13.71 -4.63
C LEU A 139 10.40 13.89 -3.14
N THR A 140 11.60 13.53 -2.69
CA THR A 140 12.06 13.71 -1.31
C THR A 140 12.03 15.17 -0.87
N LEU A 141 12.52 16.09 -1.70
CA LEU A 141 12.47 17.52 -1.36
C LEU A 141 11.04 18.07 -1.39
N SER A 142 10.18 17.55 -2.27
CA SER A 142 8.76 17.91 -2.28
C SER A 142 8.06 17.47 -0.99
N ILE A 143 8.40 16.30 -0.44
CA ILE A 143 7.89 15.81 0.87
C ILE A 143 8.29 16.76 2.00
N GLN A 144 9.48 17.35 1.92
CA GLN A 144 9.99 18.31 2.90
C GLN A 144 9.36 19.71 2.77
N GLY A 145 8.44 19.91 1.82
CA GLY A 145 7.72 21.16 1.64
C GLY A 145 8.44 22.19 0.77
N TYR A 146 9.53 21.83 0.10
CA TYR A 146 10.24 22.74 -0.79
C TYR A 146 9.48 23.03 -2.07
N THR A 147 9.54 24.27 -2.54
CA THR A 147 8.94 24.67 -3.81
C THR A 147 9.77 24.18 -4.99
N MET A 148 9.20 24.20 -6.20
CA MET A 148 9.92 23.79 -7.41
C MET A 148 11.19 24.62 -7.64
N THR A 149 11.17 25.90 -7.27
CA THR A 149 12.33 26.80 -7.34
C THR A 149 13.38 26.41 -6.31
N ASP A 150 12.99 26.20 -5.05
CA ASP A 150 13.92 25.77 -4.00
C ASP A 150 14.60 24.44 -4.35
N ILE A 151 13.85 23.51 -4.93
CA ILE A 151 14.37 22.22 -5.39
C ILE A 151 15.40 22.41 -6.50
N ALA A 152 15.08 23.24 -7.50
CA ALA A 152 15.97 23.54 -8.62
C ALA A 152 17.32 24.08 -8.11
N ASP A 153 17.28 25.02 -7.18
CA ASP A 153 18.48 25.62 -6.58
C ASP A 153 19.29 24.58 -5.78
N ARG A 154 18.62 23.77 -4.95
CA ARG A 154 19.27 22.78 -4.06
C ARG A 154 19.99 21.66 -4.80
N ILE A 155 19.44 21.20 -5.93
CA ILE A 155 20.05 20.13 -6.72
C ILE A 155 20.80 20.67 -7.95
N CYS A 156 20.99 21.99 -8.02
CA CYS A 156 21.72 22.70 -9.07
C CYS A 156 21.22 22.38 -10.49
N LEU A 157 19.89 22.37 -10.67
CA LEU A 157 19.22 22.14 -11.95
C LEU A 157 18.29 23.29 -12.31
N SER A 158 17.88 23.38 -13.57
CA SER A 158 16.89 24.38 -13.98
C SER A 158 15.48 24.03 -13.49
N PRO A 159 14.60 25.03 -13.20
CA PRO A 159 13.19 24.77 -12.90
C PRO A 159 12.46 23.98 -13.99
N VAL A 160 12.88 24.11 -15.26
CA VAL A 160 12.36 23.33 -16.39
C VAL A 160 12.71 21.84 -16.24
N THR A 161 13.93 21.53 -15.79
CA THR A 161 14.35 20.15 -15.51
C THR A 161 13.53 19.55 -14.37
N ILE A 162 13.27 20.31 -13.30
CA ILE A 162 12.43 19.85 -12.19
C ILE A 162 11.00 19.57 -12.65
N LYS A 163 10.43 20.45 -13.49
CA LYS A 163 9.11 20.24 -14.09
C LYS A 163 9.06 18.93 -14.89
N LYS A 164 10.10 18.64 -15.67
CA LYS A 164 10.22 17.39 -16.44
C LYS A 164 10.32 16.16 -15.55
N TYR A 165 11.06 16.22 -14.44
CA TYR A 165 11.10 15.13 -13.47
C TYR A 165 9.73 14.89 -12.83
N ARG A 166 9.01 15.95 -12.41
CA ARG A 166 7.66 15.82 -11.88
C ARG A 166 6.70 15.15 -12.86
N GLN A 167 6.74 15.56 -14.13
CA GLN A 167 5.91 14.95 -15.16
C GLN A 167 6.20 13.44 -15.31
N ARG A 168 7.48 13.05 -15.35
CA ARG A 168 7.86 11.63 -15.41
C ARG A 168 7.47 10.84 -14.17
N ILE A 169 7.56 11.44 -12.98
CA ILE A 169 7.09 10.82 -11.73
C ILE A 169 5.58 10.55 -11.84
N PHE A 170 4.81 11.52 -12.34
CA PHE A 170 3.36 11.39 -12.48
C PHE A 170 2.98 10.29 -13.47
N GLU A 171 3.66 10.24 -14.61
CA GLU A 171 3.48 9.19 -15.62
C GLU A 171 3.86 7.80 -15.09
N LYS A 172 4.98 7.68 -14.37
CA LYS A 172 5.47 6.39 -13.84
C LYS A 172 4.61 5.85 -12.69
N LEU A 173 4.09 6.73 -11.84
CA LEU A 173 3.28 6.35 -10.68
C LEU A 173 1.78 6.32 -10.99
N ASP A 174 1.37 6.68 -12.22
CA ASP A 174 -0.01 6.84 -12.64
C ASP A 174 -0.84 7.76 -11.71
N VAL A 175 -0.28 8.95 -11.45
CA VAL A 175 -0.87 9.95 -10.54
C VAL A 175 -1.00 11.31 -11.20
N ARG A 176 -1.86 12.18 -10.65
CA ARG A 176 -2.23 13.46 -11.27
C ARG A 176 -1.49 14.65 -10.71
N ASN A 177 -0.95 14.53 -9.50
CA ASN A 177 -0.32 15.65 -8.80
C ASN A 177 0.74 15.18 -7.79
N ILE A 178 1.45 16.15 -7.20
CA ILE A 178 2.57 15.86 -6.30
C ILE A 178 2.12 15.23 -4.99
N SER A 179 0.93 15.57 -4.48
CA SER A 179 0.40 14.99 -3.25
C SER A 179 0.09 13.51 -3.44
N GLU A 180 -0.54 13.14 -4.56
CA GLU A 180 -0.76 11.74 -4.94
C GLU A 180 0.58 11.01 -5.15
N ALA A 181 1.56 11.63 -5.82
CA ALA A 181 2.89 11.04 -6.01
C ALA A 181 3.61 10.76 -4.68
N ILE A 182 3.51 11.68 -3.72
CA ILE A 182 4.08 11.52 -2.38
C ILE A 182 3.42 10.35 -1.65
N MET A 183 2.09 10.28 -1.66
CA MET A 183 1.36 9.17 -1.04
C MET A 183 1.69 7.84 -1.73
N ALA A 184 1.73 7.80 -3.07
CA ALA A 184 2.05 6.60 -3.84
C ALA A 184 3.46 6.10 -3.53
N ALA A 185 4.46 6.98 -3.53
CA ALA A 185 5.82 6.59 -3.20
C ALA A 185 6.00 6.13 -1.75
N THR A 186 5.28 6.75 -0.80
CA THR A 186 5.29 6.34 0.61
C THR A 186 4.61 4.98 0.79
N ASN A 187 3.42 4.79 0.21
CA ASN A 187 2.67 3.54 0.28
C ASN A 187 3.45 2.38 -0.37
N ASN A 188 4.18 2.64 -1.46
CA ASN A 188 4.93 1.64 -2.20
C ASN A 188 6.40 1.50 -1.80
N LYS A 189 6.84 2.18 -0.71
CA LYS A 189 8.23 2.15 -0.21
C LYS A 189 9.27 2.45 -1.31
N LEU A 190 8.98 3.44 -2.17
CA LEU A 190 9.84 3.82 -3.30
C LEU A 190 10.95 4.82 -2.92
N LEU A 191 10.96 5.29 -1.67
CA LEU A 191 11.90 6.25 -1.09
C LEU A 191 12.55 5.69 0.16
#